data_AF-A0A819W0A7-F1
#
_entry.id   AF-A0A819W0A7-F1
#
_cell.length_a   1.000
_cell.length_b   1.000
_cell.length_c   1.000
_cell.angle_alpha   90.00
_cell.angle_beta   90.00
_cell.angle_gamma   90.00
#
_symmetry.space_group_name_H-M   'P 1'
#
loop_
_entity.id
_entity.type
_entity.pdbx_description
1 polymer ?
#
loop_
_entity_poly.entity_id
_entity_poly.type
_entity_poly.pdbx_seq_one_letter_code
_entity_poly.pdbx_strand_id
1 'polypeptide(L)'
;SIIASAAALGIIKGLCVTRLWHEAYSYLPFVNDDDQLQAMTDVILAALHNDDVSTAIKLVKNLKNSPPSDSVAATMSSSLNDMIRDMFRNINENNDNAYEFIQYLFNYLSTLDYFIEKSAVDEMKIFFTKYKPNTFNYGTTTVYPNGACKQLPGLNLASGDLNDDEFNFLLNYLMETAYAAKEVYNTATPLEFEKLKAVLARNKFTMVVDGLNILYGIDRFATDPVNTMIKSINFLKNLRVSRTQMLFIARKHVLSRIPYDIQKDLRSICEVFLVDNTSRDDWFVLYAALYSKAYVLTSDILRKERGISNKSTPAKNTEVNDKLQKWLYRYQYLFVRQGKKVYFKQPMAYKLRAQYIQNVWLIPYFNEKPLTLAQRPDNWFFVYKISDNK
;
A
#
# COMPACT_ATOMS: atom_id res chain seq x y z
N SER A 1 6.03 32.49 0.86
CA SER A 1 5.29 32.70 -0.41
C SER A 1 5.74 31.63 -1.40
N ILE A 2 4.86 31.10 -2.25
CA ILE A 2 5.19 30.06 -3.24
C ILE A 2 6.39 30.47 -4.13
N ILE A 3 6.48 31.77 -4.45
CA ILE A 3 7.59 32.37 -5.21
C ILE A 3 8.94 32.19 -4.50
N ALA A 4 8.99 32.33 -3.17
CA ALA A 4 10.22 32.13 -2.40
C ALA A 4 10.67 30.66 -2.39
N SER A 5 9.73 29.70 -2.33
CA SER A 5 10.04 28.26 -2.38
C SER A 5 10.61 27.86 -3.74
N ALA A 6 9.97 28.27 -4.83
CA ALA A 6 10.43 27.96 -6.18
C ALA A 6 11.83 28.54 -6.46
N ALA A 7 12.07 29.78 -6.00
CA ALA A 7 13.39 30.41 -6.08
C ALA A 7 14.45 29.63 -5.27
N ALA A 8 14.13 29.25 -4.03
CA ALA A 8 15.01 28.44 -3.19
C ALA A 8 15.35 27.09 -3.83
N LEU A 9 14.36 26.38 -4.38
CA LEU A 9 14.57 25.12 -5.09
C LEU A 9 15.47 25.31 -6.32
N GLY A 10 15.27 26.38 -7.10
CA GLY A 10 16.14 26.71 -8.22
C GLY A 10 17.58 26.99 -7.81
N ILE A 11 17.78 27.74 -6.72
CA ILE A 11 19.10 28.01 -6.13
C ILE A 11 19.77 26.71 -5.68
N ILE A 12 19.05 25.84 -4.97
CA ILE A 12 19.56 24.54 -4.51
C ILE A 12 20.05 23.72 -5.70
N LYS A 13 19.22 23.57 -6.75
CA LYS A 13 19.59 22.84 -7.98
C LYS A 13 20.83 23.43 -8.65
N GLY A 14 20.91 24.75 -8.73
CA GLY A 14 22.07 25.46 -9.28
C GLY A 14 23.35 25.25 -8.47
N LEU A 15 23.28 25.35 -7.15
CA LEU A 15 24.44 25.17 -6.26
C LEU A 15 24.93 23.72 -6.26
N CYS A 16 24.01 22.75 -6.27
CA CYS A 16 24.33 21.31 -6.21
C CYS A 16 25.20 20.82 -7.37
N VAL A 17 25.22 21.51 -8.51
CA VAL A 17 26.07 21.18 -9.66
C VAL A 17 27.42 21.92 -9.66
N THR A 18 27.75 22.64 -8.58
CA THR A 18 28.96 23.45 -8.46
C THR A 18 29.83 23.04 -7.27
N ARG A 19 30.99 23.67 -7.12
CA ARG A 19 31.86 23.51 -5.94
C ARG A 19 31.26 24.12 -4.67
N LEU A 20 30.22 24.95 -4.78
CA LEU A 20 29.54 25.61 -3.66
C LEU A 20 28.31 24.83 -3.19
N TRP A 21 28.21 23.53 -3.50
CA TRP A 21 27.03 22.72 -3.19
C TRP A 21 26.67 22.70 -1.69
N HIS A 22 27.64 22.86 -0.78
CA HIS A 22 27.38 22.99 0.65
C HIS A 22 26.52 24.21 1.01
N GLU A 23 26.55 25.28 0.22
CA GLU A 23 25.71 26.45 0.46
C GLU A 23 24.22 26.13 0.26
N ALA A 24 23.90 25.10 -0.53
CA ALA A 24 22.52 24.66 -0.77
C ALA A 24 21.78 24.27 0.53
N TYR A 25 22.50 23.83 1.56
CA TYR A 25 21.94 23.53 2.88
C TYR A 25 21.20 24.71 3.50
N SER A 26 21.76 25.90 3.34
CA SER A 26 21.20 27.13 3.92
C SER A 26 19.84 27.48 3.30
N TYR A 27 19.54 26.93 2.12
CA TYR A 27 18.32 27.20 1.40
C TYR A 27 17.20 26.19 1.66
N LEU A 28 17.49 25.02 2.22
CA LEU A 28 16.50 23.99 2.56
C LEU A 28 15.34 24.51 3.44
N PRO A 29 15.56 25.36 4.46
CA PRO A 29 14.46 25.88 5.29
C PRO A 29 13.48 26.80 4.54
N PHE A 30 13.84 27.31 3.36
CA PHE A 30 12.97 28.18 2.56
C PHE A 30 12.13 27.42 1.53
N VAL A 31 12.35 26.12 1.39
CA VAL A 31 11.56 25.23 0.53
C VAL A 31 10.28 24.83 1.26
N ASN A 32 9.15 24.80 0.55
CA ASN A 32 7.87 24.34 1.09
C ASN A 32 7.89 22.81 1.32
N ASP A 33 6.92 22.29 2.06
CA ASP A 33 6.86 20.85 2.35
C ASP A 33 6.67 19.97 1.09
N ASP A 34 6.01 20.48 0.05
CA ASP A 34 5.72 19.73 -1.19
C ASP A 34 6.99 19.48 -2.03
N ASP A 35 7.91 20.45 -2.03
CA ASP A 35 9.18 20.42 -2.79
C ASP A 35 10.36 19.90 -1.94
N GLN A 36 10.14 19.68 -0.64
CA GLN A 36 11.20 19.33 0.32
C GLN A 36 11.93 18.04 -0.04
N LEU A 37 11.21 17.01 -0.51
CA LEU A 37 11.81 15.73 -0.92
C LEU A 37 12.78 15.92 -2.09
N GLN A 38 12.38 16.72 -3.09
CA GLN A 38 13.21 17.01 -4.25
C GLN A 38 14.45 17.81 -3.84
N ALA A 39 14.27 18.87 -3.06
CA ALA A 39 15.38 19.70 -2.59
C ALA A 39 16.40 18.90 -1.78
N MET A 40 15.93 18.06 -0.84
CA MET A 40 16.82 17.19 -0.07
C MET A 40 17.53 16.16 -0.94
N THR A 41 16.84 15.61 -1.94
CA THR A 41 17.43 14.68 -2.92
C THR A 41 18.59 15.32 -3.67
N ASP A 42 18.39 16.53 -4.19
CA ASP A 42 19.41 17.25 -4.96
C ASP A 42 20.69 17.45 -4.10
N VAL A 43 20.53 17.81 -2.83
CA VAL A 43 21.66 18.00 -1.90
C VAL A 43 22.30 16.67 -1.48
N ILE A 44 21.53 15.60 -1.31
CA ILE A 44 22.09 14.25 -1.05
C ILE A 44 22.94 13.80 -2.23
N LEU A 45 22.45 13.96 -3.46
CA LEU A 45 23.17 13.57 -4.66
C LEU A 45 24.46 14.38 -4.83
N ALA A 46 24.42 15.69 -4.56
CA ALA A 46 25.63 16.53 -4.54
C ALA A 46 26.64 16.05 -3.49
N ALA A 47 26.18 15.67 -2.29
CA ALA A 47 27.05 15.13 -1.25
C ALA A 47 27.72 13.83 -1.68
N LEU A 48 26.95 12.89 -2.23
CA LEU A 48 27.47 11.60 -2.73
C LEU A 48 28.47 11.79 -3.87
N HIS A 49 28.18 12.67 -4.83
CA HIS A 49 29.08 13.00 -5.94
C HIS A 49 30.42 13.60 -5.47
N ASN A 50 30.44 14.29 -4.33
CA ASN A 50 31.65 14.85 -3.72
C ASN A 50 32.25 13.95 -2.62
N ASP A 51 31.84 12.67 -2.56
CA ASP A 51 32.29 11.67 -1.56
C ASP A 51 32.04 12.07 -0.09
N ASP A 52 31.14 13.04 0.15
CA ASP A 52 30.74 13.46 1.49
C ASP A 52 29.54 12.62 2.00
N VAL A 53 29.83 11.35 2.24
CA VAL A 53 28.83 10.37 2.71
C VAL A 53 28.26 10.72 4.09
N SER A 54 29.06 11.37 4.96
CA SER A 54 28.63 11.80 6.30
C SER A 54 27.46 12.79 6.21
N THR A 55 27.58 13.74 5.30
CA THR A 55 26.56 14.75 5.04
C THR A 55 25.33 14.13 4.36
N ALA A 56 25.52 13.20 3.42
CA ALA A 56 24.43 12.42 2.82
C ALA A 56 23.63 11.63 3.87
N ILE A 57 24.30 10.96 4.82
CA ILE A 57 23.68 10.24 5.94
C ILE A 57 22.83 11.19 6.78
N LYS A 58 23.37 12.37 7.13
CA LYS A 58 22.65 13.37 7.91
C LYS A 58 21.36 13.80 7.22
N LEU A 59 21.37 13.97 5.90
CA LEU A 59 20.18 14.34 5.15
C LEU A 59 19.16 13.19 5.06
N VAL A 60 19.59 11.97 4.74
CA VAL A 60 18.68 10.82 4.63
C VAL A 60 17.95 10.55 5.95
N LYS A 61 18.64 10.69 7.10
CA LYS A 61 18.02 10.58 8.43
C LYS A 61 16.88 11.57 8.67
N ASN A 62 16.91 12.72 7.99
CA ASN A 62 15.95 13.80 8.16
C ASN A 62 14.87 13.83 7.05
N LEU A 63 14.87 12.84 6.14
CA LEU A 63 13.79 12.73 5.16
C LEU A 63 12.47 12.48 5.91
N LYS A 64 11.49 13.36 5.68
CA LYS A 64 10.17 13.25 6.31
C LYS A 64 9.40 12.05 5.74
N ASN A 65 8.64 11.37 6.59
CA ASN A 65 7.66 10.35 6.20
C ASN A 65 6.43 11.01 5.56
N SER A 66 6.60 11.58 4.37
CA SER A 66 5.48 12.12 3.61
C SER A 66 5.32 11.28 2.35
N PRO A 67 4.52 10.18 2.38
CA PRO A 67 4.02 9.63 1.14
C PRO A 67 3.22 10.73 0.44
N PRO A 68 3.47 11.01 -0.86
CA PRO A 68 2.72 12.04 -1.57
C PRO A 68 1.23 11.69 -1.59
N SER A 69 0.38 12.69 -1.36
CA SER A 69 -1.08 12.57 -1.38
C SER A 69 -1.58 11.77 -2.61
N ASP A 70 -2.60 10.93 -2.41
CA ASP A 70 -2.99 9.83 -3.31
C ASP A 70 -3.32 10.19 -4.78
N SER A 71 -3.43 11.47 -5.18
CA SER A 71 -3.51 11.83 -6.61
C SER A 71 -2.15 11.89 -7.32
N VAL A 72 -1.06 11.78 -6.56
CA VAL A 72 0.34 11.97 -6.98
C VAL A 72 1.14 10.64 -6.91
N ALA A 73 0.57 9.58 -6.33
CA ALA A 73 1.23 8.29 -6.10
C ALA A 73 1.78 7.61 -7.37
N ALA A 74 1.16 7.80 -8.55
CA ALA A 74 1.65 7.22 -9.80
C ALA A 74 2.77 8.06 -10.47
N THR A 75 2.79 9.38 -10.25
CA THR A 75 3.74 10.32 -10.87
C THR A 75 4.96 10.56 -9.98
N MET A 76 4.82 10.47 -8.66
CA MET A 76 5.96 10.49 -7.73
C MET A 76 6.58 9.13 -7.46
N SER A 77 5.94 8.04 -7.91
CA SER A 77 6.60 6.73 -7.92
C SER A 77 7.86 6.72 -8.78
N SER A 78 7.91 7.48 -9.88
CA SER A 78 9.11 7.58 -10.71
C SER A 78 10.18 8.48 -10.09
N SER A 79 9.81 9.62 -9.50
CA SER A 79 10.78 10.53 -8.86
C SER A 79 11.50 9.88 -7.68
N LEU A 80 10.77 9.14 -6.82
CA LEU A 80 11.40 8.40 -5.73
C LEU A 80 12.24 7.21 -6.25
N ASN A 81 11.81 6.54 -7.32
CA ASN A 81 12.62 5.48 -7.93
C ASN A 81 13.93 6.04 -8.51
N ASP A 82 13.83 7.13 -9.25
CA ASP A 82 14.96 7.82 -9.87
C ASP A 82 15.92 8.32 -8.80
N MET A 83 15.40 8.91 -7.70
CA MET A 83 16.18 9.28 -6.53
C MET A 83 17.00 8.10 -5.99
N ILE A 84 16.36 6.96 -5.69
CA ILE A 84 17.04 5.79 -5.14
C ILE A 84 18.09 5.27 -6.13
N ARG A 85 17.71 5.14 -7.40
CA ARG A 85 18.61 4.71 -8.47
C ARG A 85 19.84 5.61 -8.57
N ASP A 86 19.64 6.92 -8.58
CA ASP A 86 20.70 7.89 -8.75
C ASP A 86 21.57 8.01 -7.48
N MET A 87 20.99 7.82 -6.28
CA MET A 87 21.79 7.65 -5.06
C MET A 87 22.74 6.45 -5.20
N PHE A 88 22.25 5.27 -5.55
CA PHE A 88 23.10 4.08 -5.72
C PHE A 88 24.18 4.25 -6.81
N ARG A 89 23.93 5.04 -7.86
CA ARG A 89 24.92 5.37 -8.90
C ARG A 89 26.05 6.28 -8.41
N ASN A 90 25.76 7.16 -7.46
CA ASN A 90 26.69 8.20 -7.02
C ASN A 90 27.40 7.86 -5.69
N ILE A 91 26.98 6.81 -4.98
CA ILE A 91 27.72 6.35 -3.79
C ILE A 91 29.08 5.78 -4.26
N ASN A 92 30.17 6.35 -3.75
CA ASN A 92 31.51 5.80 -3.91
C ASN A 92 31.63 4.44 -3.21
N GLU A 93 31.81 3.38 -3.99
CA GLU A 93 31.97 2.01 -3.49
C GLU A 93 33.24 1.78 -2.64
N ASN A 94 34.18 2.72 -2.63
CA ASN A 94 35.38 2.63 -1.80
C ASN A 94 35.21 3.32 -0.43
N ASN A 95 34.12 4.06 -0.23
CA ASN A 95 33.89 4.79 1.01
C ASN A 95 33.43 3.84 2.13
N ASP A 96 34.15 3.80 3.25
CA ASP A 96 33.84 2.88 4.35
C ASP A 96 32.45 3.08 4.94
N ASN A 97 31.92 4.31 4.88
CA ASN A 97 30.59 4.67 5.41
C ASN A 97 29.45 4.44 4.40
N ALA A 98 29.74 3.99 3.18
CA ALA A 98 28.72 3.79 2.14
C ALA A 98 27.62 2.80 2.57
N TYR A 99 27.98 1.71 3.28
CA TYR A 99 26.97 0.77 3.78
C TYR A 99 26.10 1.38 4.88
N GLU A 100 26.66 2.24 5.74
CA GLU A 100 25.88 2.94 6.76
C GLU A 100 24.83 3.85 6.10
N PHE A 101 25.20 4.57 5.04
CA PHE A 101 24.24 5.34 4.24
C PHE A 101 23.10 4.46 3.69
N ILE A 102 23.43 3.29 3.13
CA ILE A 102 22.44 2.36 2.60
C ILE A 102 21.50 1.85 3.70
N GLN A 103 22.00 1.59 4.91
CA GLN A 103 21.15 1.18 6.03
C GLN A 103 20.13 2.26 6.40
N TYR A 104 20.53 3.54 6.43
CA TYR A 104 19.57 4.63 6.66
C TYR A 104 18.58 4.80 5.51
N LEU A 105 19.03 4.63 4.27
CA LEU A 105 18.14 4.67 3.10
C LEU A 105 17.11 3.52 3.15
N PHE A 106 17.52 2.29 3.44
CA PHE A 106 16.59 1.17 3.59
C PHE A 106 15.65 1.32 4.78
N ASN A 107 16.15 1.91 5.87
CA ASN A 107 15.29 2.28 7.00
C ASN A 107 14.23 3.31 6.58
N TYR A 108 14.60 4.34 5.83
CA TYR A 108 13.63 5.27 5.25
C TYR A 108 12.63 4.55 4.33
N LEU A 109 13.06 3.65 3.45
CA LEU A 109 12.12 2.85 2.64
C LEU A 109 11.18 1.99 3.49
N SER A 110 11.60 1.55 4.67
CA SER A 110 10.77 0.73 5.58
C SER A 110 9.63 1.51 6.23
N THR A 111 9.71 2.84 6.22
CA THR A 111 8.64 3.73 6.73
C THR A 111 7.67 4.14 5.62
N LEU A 112 7.94 3.78 4.36
CA LEU A 112 7.12 4.13 3.21
C LEU A 112 6.32 2.93 2.71
N ASP A 113 5.08 3.18 2.31
CA ASP A 113 4.29 2.25 1.49
C ASP A 113 4.68 2.39 0.00
N TYR A 114 5.97 2.20 -0.27
CA TYR A 114 6.56 2.38 -1.59
C TYR A 114 7.30 1.13 -2.05
N PHE A 115 7.19 0.85 -3.35
CA PHE A 115 7.82 -0.27 -4.02
C PHE A 115 8.78 0.27 -5.07
N ILE A 116 10.05 -0.09 -4.97
CA ILE A 116 11.06 0.34 -5.95
C ILE A 116 10.84 -0.38 -7.28
N GLU A 117 11.43 0.13 -8.35
CA GLU A 117 11.41 -0.53 -9.66
C GLU A 117 12.70 -1.33 -9.87
N LYS A 118 12.66 -2.26 -10.84
CA LYS A 118 13.80 -3.08 -11.22
C LYS A 118 15.05 -2.26 -11.53
N SER A 119 14.89 -1.08 -12.12
CA SER A 119 16.01 -0.20 -12.46
C SER A 119 16.82 0.23 -11.23
N ALA A 120 16.17 0.52 -10.10
CA ALA A 120 16.87 0.80 -8.84
C ALA A 120 17.53 -0.46 -8.27
N VAL A 121 16.86 -1.62 -8.34
CA VAL A 121 17.44 -2.92 -7.91
C VAL A 121 18.67 -3.29 -8.71
N ASP A 122 18.70 -3.00 -10.02
CA ASP A 122 19.85 -3.27 -10.87
C ASP A 122 21.06 -2.42 -10.44
N GLU A 123 20.87 -1.13 -10.11
CA GLU A 123 21.95 -0.29 -9.55
C GLU A 123 22.40 -0.77 -8.16
N MET A 124 21.47 -1.22 -7.30
CA MET A 124 21.83 -1.84 -6.01
C MET A 124 22.74 -3.05 -6.21
N LYS A 125 22.43 -3.92 -7.19
CA LYS A 125 23.27 -5.08 -7.52
C LYS A 125 24.64 -4.66 -8.04
N ILE A 126 24.71 -3.65 -8.89
CA ILE A 126 25.98 -3.11 -9.39
C ILE A 126 26.83 -2.61 -8.22
N PHE A 127 26.23 -1.84 -7.31
CA PHE A 127 26.91 -1.35 -6.11
C PHE A 127 27.46 -2.50 -5.27
N PHE A 128 26.65 -3.48 -4.87
CA PHE A 128 27.10 -4.59 -4.01
C PHE A 128 28.09 -5.54 -4.70
N THR A 129 28.15 -5.55 -6.04
CA THR A 129 29.20 -6.28 -6.77
C THR A 129 30.57 -5.63 -6.57
N LYS A 130 30.62 -4.31 -6.43
CA LYS A 130 31.86 -3.54 -6.32
C LYS A 130 32.24 -3.24 -4.86
N TYR A 131 31.25 -2.93 -4.03
CA TYR A 131 31.44 -2.56 -2.62
C TYR A 131 31.86 -3.76 -1.79
N LYS A 132 33.12 -3.74 -1.31
CA LYS A 132 33.71 -4.77 -0.45
C LYS A 132 33.35 -6.19 -0.90
N PRO A 133 33.86 -6.66 -2.05
CA PRO A 133 33.50 -7.95 -2.63
C PRO A 133 33.65 -9.10 -1.62
N ASN A 134 32.75 -10.09 -1.68
CA ASN A 134 32.67 -11.22 -0.75
C ASN A 134 32.30 -10.87 0.71
N THR A 135 31.92 -9.62 1.01
CA THR A 135 31.41 -9.24 2.34
C THR A 135 29.90 -9.39 2.46
N PHE A 136 29.18 -9.30 1.34
CA PHE A 136 27.72 -9.30 1.30
C PHE A 136 27.21 -10.41 0.40
N ASN A 137 26.13 -11.04 0.82
CA ASN A 137 25.29 -11.85 -0.05
C ASN A 137 24.05 -11.04 -0.39
N TYR A 138 23.75 -10.92 -1.68
CA TYR A 138 22.64 -10.14 -2.21
C TYR A 138 22.05 -10.83 -3.43
N GLY A 139 20.80 -10.51 -3.73
CA GLY A 139 20.11 -11.13 -4.83
C GLY A 139 18.64 -10.74 -4.89
N THR A 140 17.86 -11.53 -5.61
CA THR A 140 16.42 -11.31 -5.75
C THR A 140 15.68 -12.60 -5.49
N THR A 141 14.63 -12.54 -4.69
CA THR A 141 13.78 -13.68 -4.35
C THR A 141 12.32 -13.40 -4.69
N THR A 142 11.50 -14.44 -4.64
CA THR A 142 10.04 -14.32 -4.60
C THR A 142 9.54 -14.93 -3.31
N VAL A 143 8.30 -14.59 -2.94
CA VAL A 143 7.74 -14.96 -1.64
C VAL A 143 6.49 -15.81 -1.86
N TYR A 144 6.38 -16.92 -1.12
CA TYR A 144 5.19 -17.76 -1.11
C TYR A 144 4.01 -17.03 -0.44
N PRO A 145 2.74 -17.43 -0.69
CA PRO A 145 1.59 -16.78 -0.08
C PRO A 145 1.60 -16.70 1.46
N ASN A 146 2.31 -17.63 2.13
CA ASN A 146 2.49 -17.67 3.58
C ASN A 146 3.61 -16.75 4.10
N GLY A 147 4.34 -16.04 3.23
CA GLY A 147 5.44 -15.16 3.61
C GLY A 147 6.83 -15.78 3.56
N ALA A 148 6.96 -17.06 3.22
CA ALA A 148 8.28 -17.71 3.12
C ALA A 148 9.06 -17.25 1.89
N CYS A 149 10.33 -16.89 2.08
CA CYS A 149 11.23 -16.50 0.99
C CYS A 149 11.77 -17.72 0.24
N LYS A 150 11.69 -17.74 -1.09
CA LYS A 150 12.12 -18.90 -1.90
C LYS A 150 13.63 -19.15 -1.90
N GLN A 151 14.43 -18.07 -1.88
CA GLN A 151 15.90 -18.16 -1.96
C GLN A 151 16.58 -18.04 -0.59
N LEU A 152 15.82 -17.78 0.47
CA LEU A 152 16.33 -17.63 1.83
C LEU A 152 15.57 -18.61 2.74
N PRO A 153 15.96 -19.90 2.75
CA PRO A 153 15.30 -20.91 3.55
C PRO A 153 15.26 -20.53 5.03
N GLY A 154 14.12 -20.76 5.69
CA GLY A 154 13.91 -20.40 7.09
C GLY A 154 13.57 -18.93 7.34
N LEU A 155 13.71 -18.05 6.34
CA LEU A 155 13.31 -16.65 6.44
C LEU A 155 11.85 -16.48 6.01
N ASN A 156 11.04 -15.90 6.90
CA ASN A 156 9.67 -15.49 6.63
C ASN A 156 9.55 -13.98 6.77
N LEU A 157 8.81 -13.35 5.86
CA LEU A 157 8.44 -11.95 5.98
C LEU A 157 7.58 -11.72 7.22
N ALA A 158 7.63 -10.50 7.77
CA ALA A 158 6.85 -10.14 8.94
C ALA A 158 5.34 -10.24 8.66
N SER A 159 4.56 -10.71 9.64
CA SER A 159 3.10 -10.85 9.48
C SER A 159 2.44 -9.52 9.14
N GLY A 160 1.54 -9.56 8.15
CA GLY A 160 0.66 -8.45 7.79
C GLY A 160 -0.61 -8.38 8.64
N ASP A 161 -0.80 -9.29 9.60
CA ASP A 161 -1.96 -9.30 10.49
C ASP A 161 -2.10 -7.99 11.27
N LEU A 162 -3.36 -7.56 11.42
CA LEU A 162 -3.71 -6.49 12.34
C LEU A 162 -3.95 -7.08 13.73
N ASN A 163 -3.45 -6.40 14.76
CA ASN A 163 -3.81 -6.71 16.14
C ASN A 163 -5.16 -6.08 16.51
N ASP A 164 -5.67 -6.44 17.69
CA ASP A 164 -6.98 -5.99 18.15
C ASP A 164 -7.07 -4.47 18.31
N ASP A 165 -5.98 -3.83 18.75
CA ASP A 165 -5.91 -2.37 18.91
C ASP A 165 -5.95 -1.66 17.56
N GLU A 166 -5.26 -2.19 16.54
CA GLU A 166 -5.29 -1.66 15.17
C GLU A 166 -6.69 -1.81 14.55
N PHE A 167 -7.36 -2.93 14.77
CA PHE A 167 -8.76 -3.12 14.35
C PHE A 167 -9.70 -2.12 15.04
N ASN A 168 -9.59 -2.00 16.36
CA ASN A 168 -10.42 -1.08 17.15
C ASN A 168 -10.16 0.37 16.76
N PHE A 169 -8.91 0.75 16.50
CA PHE A 169 -8.53 2.06 16.01
C PHE A 169 -9.24 2.39 14.68
N LEU A 170 -9.14 1.50 13.69
CA LEU A 170 -9.80 1.70 12.39
C LEU A 170 -11.32 1.75 12.54
N LEU A 171 -11.89 0.88 13.37
CA LEU A 171 -13.33 0.84 13.62
C LEU A 171 -13.83 2.14 14.26
N ASN A 172 -13.13 2.64 15.29
CA ASN A 172 -13.46 3.89 15.96
C ASN A 172 -13.33 5.08 15.02
N TYR A 173 -12.23 5.16 14.26
CA TYR A 173 -12.02 6.20 13.25
C TYR A 173 -13.17 6.25 12.23
N LEU A 174 -13.62 5.08 11.74
CA LEU A 174 -14.73 5.03 10.79
C LEU A 174 -16.04 5.45 11.42
N MET A 175 -16.30 5.06 12.67
CA MET A 175 -17.52 5.46 13.38
C MET A 175 -17.53 6.96 13.63
N GLU A 176 -16.43 7.53 14.11
CA GLU A 176 -16.29 8.97 14.29
C GLU A 176 -16.46 9.71 12.97
N THR A 177 -15.84 9.24 11.88
CA THR A 177 -15.94 9.88 10.56
C THR A 177 -17.37 9.80 10.01
N ALA A 178 -18.01 8.63 10.13
CA ALA A 178 -19.39 8.42 9.68
C ALA A 178 -20.39 9.26 10.49
N TYR A 179 -20.19 9.39 11.80
CA TYR A 179 -21.05 10.22 12.67
C TYR A 179 -20.73 11.71 12.61
N ALA A 180 -19.48 12.12 12.36
CA ALA A 180 -19.11 13.52 12.17
C ALA A 180 -19.59 14.07 10.82
N ALA A 181 -19.74 13.21 9.80
CA ALA A 181 -20.41 13.53 8.54
C ALA A 181 -21.92 13.83 8.68
N LYS A 182 -22.44 14.00 9.91
CA LYS A 182 -23.82 14.38 10.25
C LYS A 182 -24.35 15.64 9.54
N GLU A 183 -23.51 16.48 8.94
CA GLU A 183 -23.97 17.59 8.08
C GLU A 183 -24.31 17.18 6.63
N VAL A 184 -24.08 15.93 6.23
CA VAL A 184 -24.39 15.42 4.89
C VAL A 184 -25.33 14.21 5.02
N TYR A 185 -26.62 14.48 5.24
CA TYR A 185 -27.74 13.53 5.28
C TYR A 185 -28.01 12.81 3.92
N ASN A 186 -26.97 12.34 3.23
CA ASN A 186 -27.04 11.60 1.96
C ASN A 186 -26.14 10.34 1.96
N THR A 187 -25.76 9.78 3.13
CA THR A 187 -24.75 8.72 3.20
C THR A 187 -25.17 7.43 3.92
N ALA A 188 -26.08 7.48 4.90
CA ALA A 188 -26.73 6.30 5.52
C ALA A 188 -27.77 6.78 6.55
N THR A 189 -28.88 6.07 6.72
CA THR A 189 -29.73 6.32 7.89
C THR A 189 -29.13 5.66 9.13
N PRO A 190 -29.11 6.31 10.32
CA PRO A 190 -28.66 5.67 11.57
C PRO A 190 -29.36 4.32 11.83
N LEU A 191 -30.62 4.21 11.41
CA LEU A 191 -31.41 2.98 11.47
C LEU A 191 -30.82 1.83 10.65
N GLU A 192 -30.27 2.08 9.46
CA GLU A 192 -29.60 1.05 8.66
C GLU A 192 -28.33 0.54 9.34
N PHE A 193 -27.56 1.43 9.96
CA PHE A 193 -26.38 1.03 10.71
C PHE A 193 -26.74 0.17 11.93
N GLU A 194 -27.79 0.52 12.67
CA GLU A 194 -28.27 -0.30 13.79
C GLU A 194 -28.77 -1.68 13.32
N LYS A 195 -29.44 -1.76 12.17
CA LYS A 195 -29.80 -3.04 11.56
C LYS A 195 -28.57 -3.87 11.19
N LEU A 196 -27.55 -3.26 10.60
CA LEU A 196 -26.31 -3.95 10.29
C LEU A 196 -25.64 -4.45 11.56
N LYS A 197 -25.51 -3.62 12.60
CA LYS A 197 -24.96 -4.03 13.91
C LYS A 197 -25.70 -5.23 14.49
N ALA A 198 -27.03 -5.26 14.41
CA ALA A 198 -27.81 -6.39 14.88
C ALA A 198 -27.53 -7.69 14.10
N VAL A 199 -27.31 -7.60 12.78
CA VAL A 199 -26.93 -8.75 11.94
C VAL A 199 -25.53 -9.24 12.30
N LEU A 200 -24.57 -8.33 12.47
CA LEU A 200 -23.17 -8.64 12.82
C LEU A 200 -23.04 -9.20 14.24
N ALA A 201 -23.84 -8.75 15.20
CA ALA A 201 -23.80 -9.25 16.57
C ALA A 201 -24.26 -10.72 16.69
N ARG A 202 -25.09 -11.19 15.74
CA ARG A 202 -25.66 -12.56 15.75
C ARG A 202 -24.83 -13.55 14.95
N ASN A 203 -23.91 -13.09 14.11
CA ASN A 203 -23.22 -13.92 13.12
C ASN A 203 -21.73 -13.60 13.07
N LYS A 204 -20.87 -14.62 12.94
CA LYS A 204 -19.42 -14.42 12.82
C LYS A 204 -18.99 -14.55 11.37
N PHE A 205 -19.17 -13.46 10.62
CA PHE A 205 -18.75 -13.44 9.23
C PHE A 205 -17.24 -13.56 9.09
N THR A 206 -16.81 -14.34 8.11
CA THR A 206 -15.40 -14.53 7.74
C THR A 206 -15.05 -13.85 6.42
N MET A 207 -16.07 -13.46 5.65
CA MET A 207 -15.94 -12.70 4.42
C MET A 207 -17.14 -11.76 4.24
N VAL A 208 -16.86 -10.52 3.86
CA VAL A 208 -17.84 -9.53 3.43
C VAL A 208 -17.67 -9.32 1.92
N VAL A 209 -18.78 -9.30 1.20
CA VAL A 209 -18.83 -9.26 -0.25
C VAL A 209 -19.50 -7.95 -0.67
N ASP A 210 -18.76 -7.12 -1.39
CA ASP A 210 -19.25 -5.87 -1.98
C ASP A 210 -20.02 -6.19 -3.27
N GLY A 211 -21.33 -6.35 -3.12
CA GLY A 211 -22.20 -6.83 -4.19
C GLY A 211 -22.32 -5.88 -5.36
N LEU A 212 -22.30 -4.56 -5.11
CA LEU A 212 -22.36 -3.55 -6.15
C LEU A 212 -21.08 -3.58 -6.98
N ASN A 213 -19.92 -3.59 -6.30
CA ASN A 213 -18.63 -3.53 -6.97
C ASN A 213 -18.33 -4.78 -7.80
N ILE A 214 -18.67 -5.96 -7.28
CA ILE A 214 -18.49 -7.21 -8.03
C ILE A 214 -19.43 -7.25 -9.23
N LEU A 215 -20.71 -6.92 -9.05
CA LEU A 215 -21.66 -6.96 -10.15
C LEU A 215 -21.20 -6.01 -11.27
N TYR A 216 -20.91 -4.74 -10.98
CA TYR A 216 -20.42 -3.81 -12.00
C TYR A 216 -19.05 -4.18 -12.57
N GLY A 217 -18.16 -4.72 -11.74
CA GLY A 217 -16.85 -5.19 -12.18
C GLY A 217 -16.97 -6.30 -13.24
N ILE A 218 -17.95 -7.19 -13.06
CA ILE A 218 -18.23 -8.30 -13.98
C ILE A 218 -19.10 -7.85 -15.17
N ASP A 219 -20.08 -6.98 -14.95
CA ASP A 219 -21.07 -6.48 -15.92
C ASP A 219 -20.42 -5.83 -17.15
N ARG A 220 -19.27 -5.19 -16.94
CA ARG A 220 -18.50 -4.59 -18.01
C ARG A 220 -17.94 -5.59 -19.03
N PHE A 221 -17.89 -6.89 -18.71
CA PHE A 221 -17.09 -7.85 -19.50
C PHE A 221 -17.68 -9.26 -19.64
N ALA A 222 -18.57 -9.70 -18.75
CA ALA A 222 -19.21 -11.00 -18.86
C ALA A 222 -20.46 -10.91 -19.72
N THR A 223 -20.68 -11.92 -20.56
CA THR A 223 -21.95 -12.09 -21.29
C THR A 223 -23.11 -12.39 -20.33
N ASP A 224 -22.79 -13.00 -19.18
CA ASP A 224 -23.74 -13.27 -18.09
C ASP A 224 -23.11 -12.86 -16.74
N PRO A 225 -23.25 -11.58 -16.37
CA PRO A 225 -22.61 -11.03 -15.18
C PRO A 225 -23.11 -11.63 -13.87
N VAL A 226 -24.42 -11.90 -13.82
CA VAL A 226 -25.07 -12.39 -12.61
C VAL A 226 -24.63 -13.82 -12.30
N ASN A 227 -24.64 -14.73 -13.29
CA ASN A 227 -24.14 -16.09 -13.05
C ASN A 227 -22.64 -16.12 -12.78
N THR A 228 -21.87 -15.24 -13.42
CA THR A 228 -20.42 -15.14 -13.14
C THR A 228 -20.15 -14.68 -11.71
N MET A 229 -20.94 -13.74 -11.18
CA MET A 229 -20.88 -13.30 -9.78
C MET A 229 -21.20 -14.45 -8.81
N ILE A 230 -22.26 -15.21 -9.05
CA ILE A 230 -22.65 -16.31 -8.16
C ILE A 230 -21.60 -17.42 -8.16
N LYS A 231 -21.11 -17.82 -9.34
CA LYS A 231 -20.02 -18.80 -9.46
C LYS A 231 -18.77 -18.34 -8.72
N SER A 232 -18.47 -17.05 -8.80
CA SER A 232 -17.36 -16.41 -8.10
C SER A 232 -17.50 -16.48 -6.57
N ILE A 233 -18.66 -16.10 -6.03
CA ILE A 233 -18.95 -16.14 -4.60
C ILE A 233 -18.92 -17.60 -4.10
N ASN A 234 -19.52 -18.52 -4.85
CA ASN A 234 -19.55 -19.93 -4.51
C ASN A 234 -18.14 -20.56 -4.54
N PHE A 235 -17.31 -20.18 -5.51
CA PHE A 235 -15.90 -20.59 -5.56
C PHE A 235 -15.14 -20.15 -4.29
N LEU A 236 -15.30 -18.90 -3.86
CA LEU A 236 -14.66 -18.39 -2.65
C LEU A 236 -15.17 -19.08 -1.37
N LYS A 237 -16.47 -19.42 -1.33
CA LYS A 237 -17.06 -20.21 -0.23
C LYS A 237 -16.41 -21.58 -0.11
N ASN A 238 -16.14 -22.23 -1.25
CA ASN A 238 -15.58 -23.57 -1.30
C ASN A 238 -14.05 -23.59 -1.11
N LEU A 239 -13.33 -22.55 -1.54
CA LEU A 239 -11.88 -22.41 -1.31
C LEU A 239 -11.51 -22.42 0.18
N ARG A 240 -12.44 -21.97 1.03
CA ARG A 240 -12.26 -21.89 2.47
C ARG A 240 -13.15 -22.93 3.13
N VAL A 241 -12.63 -24.16 3.10
CA VAL A 241 -13.15 -25.41 3.69
C VAL A 241 -14.27 -25.15 4.71
N SER A 242 -15.52 -25.39 4.27
CA SER A 242 -16.77 -25.63 5.01
C SER A 242 -17.22 -24.67 6.14
N ARG A 243 -16.48 -23.61 6.48
CA ARG A 243 -16.81 -22.69 7.59
C ARG A 243 -16.95 -21.22 7.19
N THR A 244 -16.94 -20.92 5.90
CA THR A 244 -17.02 -19.53 5.43
C THR A 244 -18.44 -19.00 5.58
N GLN A 245 -18.68 -18.21 6.62
CA GLN A 245 -19.88 -17.37 6.73
C GLN A 245 -19.66 -16.09 5.94
N MET A 246 -20.48 -15.87 4.91
CA MET A 246 -20.40 -14.72 4.02
C MET A 246 -21.53 -13.73 4.26
N LEU A 247 -21.22 -12.45 4.24
CA LEU A 247 -22.19 -11.35 4.23
C LEU A 247 -22.08 -10.61 2.90
N PHE A 248 -23.15 -10.64 2.10
CA PHE A 248 -23.28 -9.88 0.87
C PHE A 248 -23.98 -8.56 1.16
N ILE A 249 -23.28 -7.45 0.95
CA ILE A 249 -23.81 -6.10 1.12
C ILE A 249 -23.98 -5.48 -0.26
N ALA A 250 -25.17 -4.97 -0.54
CA ALA A 250 -25.46 -4.29 -1.80
C ALA A 250 -26.57 -3.26 -1.64
N ARG A 251 -26.71 -2.37 -2.62
CA ARG A 251 -27.87 -1.48 -2.71
C ARG A 251 -29.10 -2.26 -3.17
N LYS A 252 -30.29 -1.85 -2.72
CA LYS A 252 -31.57 -2.51 -3.07
C LYS A 252 -31.75 -2.75 -4.58
N HIS A 253 -31.33 -1.82 -5.44
CA HIS A 253 -31.44 -1.96 -6.90
C HIS A 253 -30.53 -3.05 -7.50
N VAL A 254 -29.52 -3.53 -6.78
CA VAL A 254 -28.70 -4.65 -7.23
C VAL A 254 -29.54 -5.91 -7.34
N LEU A 255 -30.41 -6.18 -6.36
CA LEU A 255 -31.28 -7.35 -6.41
C LEU A 255 -32.31 -7.25 -7.54
N SER A 256 -32.81 -6.06 -7.89
CA SER A 256 -33.73 -5.95 -9.04
C SER A 256 -33.09 -6.31 -10.38
N ARG A 257 -31.75 -6.35 -10.46
CA ARG A 257 -31.00 -6.81 -11.64
C ARG A 257 -30.72 -8.31 -11.62
N ILE A 258 -31.00 -9.00 -10.52
CA ILE A 258 -30.72 -10.42 -10.32
C ILE A 258 -32.04 -11.18 -10.43
N PRO A 259 -32.17 -12.16 -11.36
CA PRO A 259 -33.33 -13.05 -11.44
C PRO A 259 -33.66 -13.72 -10.11
N TYR A 260 -34.95 -13.96 -9.84
CA TYR A 260 -35.44 -14.42 -8.54
C TYR A 260 -34.86 -15.79 -8.11
N ASP A 261 -34.76 -16.72 -9.05
CA ASP A 261 -34.09 -18.01 -8.88
C ASP A 261 -32.64 -17.83 -8.43
N ILE A 262 -31.92 -16.89 -9.05
CA ILE A 262 -30.54 -16.59 -8.69
C ILE A 262 -30.44 -15.87 -7.34
N GLN A 263 -31.42 -15.03 -6.98
CA GLN A 263 -31.46 -14.44 -5.64
C GLN A 263 -31.63 -15.51 -4.55
N LYS A 264 -32.42 -16.56 -4.83
CA LYS A 264 -32.57 -17.70 -3.92
C LYS A 264 -31.25 -18.43 -3.75
N ASP A 265 -30.53 -18.66 -4.85
CA ASP A 265 -29.19 -19.26 -4.80
C ASP A 265 -28.20 -18.40 -4.00
N LEU A 266 -28.19 -17.08 -4.21
CA LEU A 266 -27.37 -16.15 -3.46
C LEU A 266 -27.65 -16.24 -1.95
N ARG A 267 -28.93 -16.20 -1.56
CA ARG A 267 -29.34 -16.31 -0.14
C ARG A 267 -29.03 -17.68 0.47
N SER A 268 -28.92 -18.73 -0.35
CA SER A 268 -28.47 -20.04 0.12
C SER A 268 -26.97 -20.10 0.44
N ILE A 269 -26.17 -19.20 -0.16
CA ILE A 269 -24.72 -19.19 0.02
C ILE A 269 -24.20 -18.10 0.95
N CYS A 270 -24.91 -16.98 1.10
CA CYS A 270 -24.54 -15.86 1.97
C CYS A 270 -25.75 -15.22 2.65
N GLU A 271 -25.52 -14.58 3.81
CA GLU A 271 -26.45 -13.62 4.39
C GLU A 271 -26.48 -12.37 3.50
N VAL A 272 -27.65 -11.84 3.18
CA VAL A 272 -27.80 -10.68 2.27
C VAL A 272 -28.33 -9.48 3.05
N PHE A 273 -27.52 -8.43 3.11
CA PHE A 273 -27.88 -7.15 3.70
C PHE A 273 -28.01 -6.07 2.62
N LEU A 274 -29.17 -5.41 2.56
CA LEU A 274 -29.45 -4.41 1.54
C LEU A 274 -29.51 -3.02 2.15
N VAL A 275 -28.72 -2.11 1.60
CA VAL A 275 -28.78 -0.69 1.93
C VAL A 275 -29.65 0.05 0.92
N ASP A 276 -30.16 1.21 1.32
CA ASP A 276 -30.90 2.08 0.42
C ASP A 276 -30.03 2.53 -0.77
N ASN A 277 -30.68 2.87 -1.88
CA ASN A 277 -29.99 3.29 -3.10
C ASN A 277 -29.31 4.66 -2.94
N THR A 278 -29.80 5.49 -2.01
CA THR A 278 -29.22 6.78 -1.65
C THR A 278 -28.07 6.68 -0.65
N SER A 279 -27.93 5.54 0.04
CA SER A 279 -26.86 5.29 1.00
C SER A 279 -25.53 4.96 0.30
N ARG A 280 -24.41 5.33 0.92
CA ARG A 280 -23.07 4.91 0.50
C ARG A 280 -22.75 3.55 1.11
N ASP A 281 -22.80 2.51 0.28
CA ASP A 281 -22.54 1.12 0.65
C ASP A 281 -21.09 0.85 1.10
N ASP A 282 -20.11 1.61 0.61
CA ASP A 282 -18.69 1.45 0.97
C ASP A 282 -18.45 1.45 2.49
N TRP A 283 -19.17 2.31 3.22
CA TRP A 283 -19.08 2.40 4.69
C TRP A 283 -19.62 1.15 5.39
N PHE A 284 -20.71 0.57 4.88
CA PHE A 284 -21.30 -0.64 5.44
C PHE A 284 -20.39 -1.85 5.21
N VAL A 285 -19.80 -1.95 4.02
CA VAL A 285 -18.83 -3.02 3.69
C VAL A 285 -17.61 -2.93 4.60
N LEU A 286 -17.02 -1.73 4.71
CA LEU A 286 -15.83 -1.52 5.51
C LEU A 286 -16.09 -1.75 7.01
N TYR A 287 -17.18 -1.19 7.54
CA TYR A 287 -17.60 -1.41 8.93
C TYR A 287 -17.82 -2.89 9.23
N ALA A 288 -18.59 -3.60 8.39
CA ALA A 288 -18.86 -5.02 8.58
C ALA A 288 -17.58 -5.87 8.57
N ALA A 289 -16.65 -5.57 7.66
CA ALA A 289 -15.41 -6.30 7.53
C ALA A 289 -14.48 -6.07 8.73
N LEU A 290 -14.34 -4.84 9.20
CA LEU A 290 -13.54 -4.53 10.38
C LEU A 290 -14.16 -5.08 11.68
N TYR A 291 -15.46 -4.87 11.89
CA TYR A 291 -16.18 -5.36 13.06
C TYR A 291 -16.06 -6.89 13.18
N SER A 292 -16.22 -7.60 12.07
CA SER A 292 -16.15 -9.08 12.05
C SER A 292 -14.71 -9.61 11.97
N LYS A 293 -13.71 -8.73 11.84
CA LYS A 293 -12.32 -9.07 11.46
C LYS A 293 -12.28 -10.02 10.24
N ALA A 294 -13.16 -9.75 9.29
CA ALA A 294 -13.41 -10.55 8.12
C ALA A 294 -12.57 -10.11 6.93
N TYR A 295 -12.39 -11.02 5.98
CA TYR A 295 -11.88 -10.65 4.66
C TYR A 295 -12.93 -9.87 3.90
N VAL A 296 -12.52 -9.10 2.90
CA VAL A 296 -13.42 -8.35 2.04
C VAL A 296 -13.17 -8.67 0.58
N LEU A 297 -14.23 -8.85 -0.20
CA LEU A 297 -14.16 -9.02 -1.64
C LEU A 297 -14.68 -7.76 -2.33
N THR A 298 -13.76 -7.02 -2.93
CA THR A 298 -14.01 -5.74 -3.61
C THR A 298 -12.75 -5.30 -4.35
N SER A 299 -12.90 -4.48 -5.38
CA SER A 299 -11.80 -3.79 -6.05
C SER A 299 -11.74 -2.29 -5.75
N ASP A 300 -12.66 -1.74 -4.93
CA ASP A 300 -12.86 -0.27 -4.86
C ASP A 300 -12.69 0.40 -3.49
N ILE A 301 -12.41 -0.34 -2.42
CA ILE A 301 -12.73 0.18 -1.07
C ILE A 301 -11.93 1.40 -0.54
N LEU A 302 -10.99 2.03 -1.25
CA LEU A 302 -10.25 3.18 -0.67
C LEU A 302 -9.97 4.40 -1.56
N ARG A 303 -10.64 4.58 -2.70
CA ARG A 303 -10.37 5.78 -3.51
C ARG A 303 -10.90 7.08 -2.90
N LYS A 304 -11.92 7.05 -2.04
CA LYS A 304 -12.57 8.26 -1.50
C LYS A 304 -12.39 8.41 0.02
N GLU A 305 -12.24 7.30 0.72
CA GLU A 305 -12.24 7.17 2.18
C GLU A 305 -10.85 7.46 2.79
N ARG A 306 -9.80 7.51 1.98
CA ARG A 306 -8.46 8.05 2.33
C ARG A 306 -8.45 9.58 2.55
N GLY A 307 -9.61 10.22 2.60
CA GLY A 307 -9.71 11.68 2.77
C GLY A 307 -9.55 12.47 1.47
N ILE A 308 -9.86 11.87 0.32
CA ILE A 308 -9.88 12.60 -0.97
C ILE A 308 -11.24 13.29 -1.17
N SER A 309 -11.66 14.07 -0.18
CA SER A 309 -12.57 15.19 -0.36
C SER A 309 -12.40 16.15 0.82
N ASN A 310 -11.30 16.89 0.83
CA ASN A 310 -11.23 18.32 1.19
C ASN A 310 -9.77 18.75 1.18
N LYS A 311 -9.49 19.88 0.52
CA LYS A 311 -8.16 20.50 0.33
C LYS A 311 -7.49 20.99 1.63
N SER A 312 -7.86 20.45 2.79
CA SER A 312 -7.62 21.11 4.08
C SER A 312 -7.32 20.17 5.24
N THR A 313 -6.62 19.04 5.06
CA THR A 313 -5.73 18.48 6.11
C THR A 313 -4.88 17.31 5.60
N PRO A 314 -3.74 17.56 4.92
CA PRO A 314 -2.87 16.51 4.40
C PRO A 314 -2.10 15.73 5.49
N ALA A 315 -2.02 16.25 6.72
CA ALA A 315 -1.08 15.76 7.75
C ALA A 315 -1.70 14.92 8.88
N LYS A 316 -3.03 14.83 9.02
CA LYS A 316 -3.66 14.26 10.24
C LYS A 316 -3.95 12.76 10.22
N ASN A 317 -3.83 12.06 9.10
CA ASN A 317 -4.25 10.65 9.00
C ASN A 317 -3.20 9.70 8.42
N THR A 318 -1.90 10.01 8.56
CA THR A 318 -0.82 9.08 8.14
C THR A 318 -0.94 7.73 8.84
N GLU A 319 -1.25 7.73 10.13
CA GLU A 319 -1.46 6.50 10.90
C GLU A 319 -2.70 5.72 10.46
N VAL A 320 -3.82 6.41 10.20
CA VAL A 320 -5.04 5.78 9.66
C VAL A 320 -4.75 5.15 8.30
N ASN A 321 -4.07 5.87 7.42
CA ASN A 321 -3.74 5.41 6.08
C ASN A 321 -2.81 4.19 6.12
N ASP A 322 -1.75 4.18 6.95
CA ASP A 322 -0.85 3.03 7.12
C ASP A 322 -1.61 1.80 7.62
N LYS A 323 -2.42 1.94 8.68
CA LYS A 323 -3.21 0.81 9.22
C LYS A 323 -4.25 0.30 8.22
N LEU A 324 -4.91 1.19 7.50
CA LEU A 324 -5.93 0.84 6.53
C LEU A 324 -5.33 0.20 5.27
N GLN A 325 -4.15 0.67 4.85
CA GLN A 325 -3.36 0.07 3.77
C GLN A 325 -2.87 -1.33 4.14
N LYS A 326 -2.34 -1.49 5.37
CA LYS A 326 -2.00 -2.79 5.96
C LYS A 326 -3.22 -3.73 5.96
N TRP A 327 -4.38 -3.22 6.38
CA TRP A 327 -5.63 -3.98 6.37
C TRP A 327 -6.03 -4.41 4.97
N LEU A 328 -5.99 -3.53 3.96
CA LEU A 328 -6.29 -3.93 2.58
C LEU A 328 -5.37 -5.03 2.07
N TYR A 329 -4.05 -4.89 2.26
CA TYR A 329 -3.12 -5.91 1.79
C TYR A 329 -3.39 -7.27 2.41
N ARG A 330 -3.81 -7.27 3.68
CA ARG A 330 -4.01 -8.49 4.47
C ARG A 330 -5.40 -9.11 4.36
N TYR A 331 -6.44 -8.33 4.08
CA TYR A 331 -7.83 -8.78 4.15
C TYR A 331 -8.61 -8.60 2.84
N GLN A 332 -8.10 -7.85 1.85
CA GLN A 332 -8.79 -7.63 0.59
C GLN A 332 -8.46 -8.71 -0.46
N TYR A 333 -9.51 -9.40 -0.90
CA TYR A 333 -9.55 -10.10 -2.18
C TYR A 333 -9.92 -9.13 -3.28
N LEU A 334 -9.08 -9.05 -4.30
CA LEU A 334 -9.35 -8.28 -5.51
C LEU A 334 -9.90 -9.21 -6.57
N PHE A 335 -10.88 -8.77 -7.35
CA PHE A 335 -11.20 -9.43 -8.60
C PHE A 335 -10.34 -8.85 -9.71
N VAL A 336 -9.66 -9.72 -10.45
CA VAL A 336 -8.75 -9.34 -11.53
C VAL A 336 -9.20 -10.02 -12.81
N ARG A 337 -9.15 -9.27 -13.90
CA ARG A 337 -9.43 -9.77 -15.25
C ARG A 337 -8.13 -10.25 -15.89
N GLN A 338 -8.18 -11.41 -16.53
CA GLN A 338 -7.18 -11.82 -17.51
C GLN A 338 -7.91 -12.43 -18.72
N GLY A 339 -8.02 -11.65 -19.80
CA GLY A 339 -8.82 -12.01 -20.98
C GLY A 339 -10.32 -12.07 -20.68
N LYS A 340 -10.93 -13.24 -20.91
CA LYS A 340 -12.36 -13.54 -20.62
C LYS A 340 -12.58 -14.18 -19.23
N LYS A 341 -11.51 -14.43 -18.47
CA LYS A 341 -11.58 -15.10 -17.17
C LYS A 341 -11.46 -14.08 -16.03
N VAL A 342 -12.21 -14.34 -14.97
CA VAL A 342 -12.16 -13.60 -13.70
C VAL A 342 -11.37 -14.44 -12.71
N TYR A 343 -10.41 -13.82 -12.03
CA TYR A 343 -9.59 -14.43 -11.00
C TYR A 343 -9.68 -13.62 -9.70
N PHE A 344 -9.45 -14.29 -8.58
CA PHE A 344 -9.33 -13.63 -7.29
C PHE A 344 -7.85 -13.53 -6.93
N LYS A 345 -7.35 -12.30 -6.79
CA LYS A 345 -6.05 -12.09 -6.18
C LYS A 345 -6.23 -12.20 -4.67
N GLN A 346 -5.55 -13.19 -4.09
CA GLN A 346 -5.61 -13.44 -2.67
C GLN A 346 -4.91 -12.32 -1.89
N PRO A 347 -5.36 -12.02 -0.66
CA PRO A 347 -4.63 -11.18 0.28
C PRO A 347 -3.27 -11.80 0.62
N MET A 348 -2.31 -10.97 1.03
CA MET A 348 -0.98 -11.40 1.41
C MET A 348 -0.89 -11.53 2.93
N ALA A 349 -0.29 -12.62 3.42
CA ALA A 349 -0.15 -12.88 4.86
C ALA A 349 0.95 -12.04 5.54
N TYR A 350 1.69 -11.22 4.77
CA TYR A 350 2.90 -10.55 5.19
C TYR A 350 2.88 -9.06 4.84
N LYS A 351 3.75 -8.28 5.51
CA LYS A 351 3.93 -6.85 5.25
C LYS A 351 4.59 -6.63 3.89
N LEU A 352 4.02 -5.70 3.12
CA LEU A 352 4.50 -5.28 1.81
C LEU A 352 5.23 -3.94 1.91
N ARG A 353 6.38 -3.94 2.60
CA ARG A 353 7.30 -2.81 2.65
C ARG A 353 8.71 -3.31 2.90
N ALA A 354 9.69 -2.43 2.74
CA ALA A 354 11.07 -2.76 3.12
C ALA A 354 11.11 -3.20 4.59
N GLN A 355 11.87 -4.26 4.87
CA GLN A 355 11.94 -4.82 6.21
C GLN A 355 13.32 -5.43 6.49
N TYR A 356 13.73 -5.34 7.75
CA TYR A 356 14.95 -5.96 8.25
C TYR A 356 14.60 -7.12 9.18
N ILE A 357 14.92 -8.34 8.76
CA ILE A 357 14.54 -9.57 9.47
C ILE A 357 15.75 -10.50 9.50
N GLN A 358 16.11 -10.99 10.69
CA GLN A 358 17.23 -11.94 10.88
C GLN A 358 18.52 -11.47 10.20
N ASN A 359 18.85 -10.19 10.36
CA ASN A 359 20.02 -9.54 9.74
C ASN A 359 19.98 -9.41 8.20
N VAL A 360 18.82 -9.64 7.58
CA VAL A 360 18.61 -9.50 6.14
C VAL A 360 17.68 -8.34 5.85
N TRP A 361 18.11 -7.43 4.97
CA TRP A 361 17.22 -6.46 4.36
C TRP A 361 16.45 -7.12 3.21
N LEU A 362 15.15 -6.90 3.18
CA LEU A 362 14.22 -7.38 2.16
C LEU A 362 13.45 -6.18 1.61
N ILE A 363 13.67 -5.84 0.35
CA ILE A 363 13.09 -4.65 -0.31
C ILE A 363 12.15 -5.10 -1.44
N PRO A 364 10.84 -4.85 -1.35
CA PRO A 364 9.89 -5.24 -2.38
C PRO A 364 10.04 -4.38 -3.63
N TYR A 365 9.96 -5.00 -4.81
CA TYR A 365 10.10 -4.28 -6.08
C TYR A 365 9.24 -4.83 -7.21
N PHE A 366 8.94 -3.97 -8.18
CA PHE A 366 8.28 -4.35 -9.42
C PHE A 366 9.27 -4.54 -10.57
N ASN A 367 9.06 -5.57 -11.39
CA ASN A 367 9.81 -5.75 -12.65
C ASN A 367 9.47 -4.68 -13.68
N GLU A 368 8.20 -4.27 -13.71
CA GLU A 368 7.65 -3.26 -14.61
C GLU A 368 6.79 -2.30 -13.79
N LYS A 369 6.72 -1.02 -14.19
CA LYS A 369 5.94 -0.02 -13.47
C LYS A 369 4.50 -0.51 -13.26
N PRO A 370 3.97 -0.48 -12.02
CA PRO A 370 2.62 -0.97 -11.80
C PRO A 370 1.59 -0.11 -12.54
N LEU A 371 0.72 -0.78 -13.29
CA LEU A 371 -0.42 -0.19 -14.00
C LEU A 371 -1.52 0.27 -13.04
N THR A 372 -1.59 -0.30 -11.82
CA THR A 372 -2.60 0.06 -10.82
C THR A 372 -2.07 -0.11 -9.40
N LEU A 373 -2.62 0.64 -8.44
CA LEU A 373 -2.36 0.47 -6.99
C LEU A 373 -2.78 -0.91 -6.44
N ALA A 374 -3.57 -1.67 -7.20
CA ALA A 374 -4.01 -3.01 -6.87
C ALA A 374 -2.94 -4.07 -7.21
N GLN A 375 -1.95 -3.72 -8.05
CA GLN A 375 -0.79 -4.57 -8.26
C GLN A 375 0.08 -4.53 -7.00
N ARG A 376 0.59 -5.71 -6.64
CA ARG A 376 1.41 -5.96 -5.45
C ARG A 376 2.66 -6.65 -5.95
N PRO A 377 3.87 -6.29 -5.48
CA PRO A 377 5.10 -6.90 -5.96
C PRO A 377 5.23 -8.33 -5.44
N ASP A 378 5.63 -9.24 -6.34
CA ASP A 378 5.97 -10.61 -5.98
C ASP A 378 7.48 -10.82 -5.82
N ASN A 379 8.28 -9.81 -6.21
CA ASN A 379 9.74 -9.85 -6.18
C ASN A 379 10.29 -9.00 -5.05
N TRP A 380 11.40 -9.48 -4.49
CA TRP A 380 12.08 -8.88 -3.36
C TRP A 380 13.57 -8.89 -3.61
N PHE A 381 14.23 -7.74 -3.47
CA PHE A 381 15.68 -7.68 -3.36
C PHE A 381 16.07 -8.06 -1.93
N PHE A 382 17.13 -8.84 -1.77
CA PHE A 382 17.69 -9.13 -0.45
C PHE A 382 19.15 -8.76 -0.39
N VAL A 383 19.60 -8.35 0.79
CA VAL A 383 21.03 -8.20 1.11
C VAL A 383 21.30 -8.43 2.59
N TYR A 384 22.38 -9.14 2.88
CA TYR A 384 22.89 -9.34 4.23
C TYR A 384 24.41 -9.46 4.22
N LYS A 385 25.03 -9.10 5.34
CA LYS A 385 26.45 -9.27 5.54
C LYS A 385 26.74 -10.76 5.79
N ILE A 386 27.71 -11.31 5.08
CA ILE A 386 28.21 -12.66 5.36
C ILE A 386 28.84 -12.59 6.75
N SER A 387 28.29 -13.34 7.70
CA SER A 387 28.86 -13.42 9.04
C SER A 387 30.19 -14.15 8.96
N ASP A 388 31.22 -13.71 9.71
CA ASP A 388 32.56 -14.31 9.76
C ASP A 388 32.60 -15.70 10.44
N ASN A 389 31.55 -16.51 10.32
CA ASN A 389 31.51 -17.88 10.82
C ASN A 389 31.74 -18.85 9.65
N LYS A 390 33.02 -19.12 9.37
CA LYS A 390 33.46 -20.42 8.90
C LYS A 390 34.04 -21.21 10.05
#